data_AF-A0A1F7RZA1-F1
#
_entry.id   AF-A0A1F7RZA1-F1
#
_cell.length_a   1.000
_cell.length_b   1.000
_cell.length_c   1.000
_cell.angle_alpha   90.00
_cell.angle_beta   90.00
_cell.angle_gamma   90.00
#
_symmetry.space_group_name_H-M   'P 1'
#
loop_
_entity.id
_entity.type
_entity.pdbx_description
1 polymer ?
#
loop_
_entity_poly.entity_id
_entity_poly.type
_entity_poly.pdbx_seq_one_letter_code
_entity_poly.pdbx_strand_id
1 'polypeptide(L)'
;MKVGEFTKVMNNIEAFKKLGGDCYLGISLIVDRENAGHVYEFIGRLKNVGVNSVKVSPCIVSNDGAENNAYHQTIFELVKENAQRAIADLSDEHFEIYDSYHALEAKFKKEYDWCPYLQILPVIGADLNIYPCQDKAYNLEEGLIGSIKDQRFKDFWFSDKNKFFQINPSKVCNHHCVANEKNKMVLEYLNADEEHLGFV
;
A
#
# COMPACT_ATOMS: atom_id res chain seq x y z
N MET A 1 -0.08 -18.20 -16.06
CA MET A 1 1.25 -17.56 -16.18
C MET A 1 1.91 -17.94 -17.50
N LYS A 2 2.59 -17.01 -18.17
CA LYS A 2 3.47 -17.38 -19.31
C LYS A 2 4.72 -18.06 -18.75
N VAL A 3 5.11 -19.18 -19.36
CA VAL A 3 6.32 -19.92 -18.99
C VAL A 3 7.53 -18.98 -19.08
N GLY A 4 8.32 -18.89 -18.01
CA GLY A 4 9.57 -18.12 -17.98
C GLY A 4 9.48 -16.69 -17.43
N GLU A 5 8.29 -16.13 -17.19
CA GLU A 5 8.17 -14.74 -16.68
C GLU A 5 8.83 -14.57 -15.29
N PHE A 6 8.68 -15.55 -14.40
CA PHE A 6 9.36 -15.53 -13.10
C PHE A 6 10.88 -15.48 -13.25
N THR A 7 11.44 -16.33 -14.11
CA THR A 7 12.89 -16.34 -14.41
C THR A 7 13.34 -15.01 -14.98
N LYS A 8 12.56 -14.41 -15.88
CA LYS A 8 12.86 -13.10 -16.46
C LYS A 8 12.92 -12.01 -15.38
N VAL A 9 11.95 -11.98 -14.46
CA VAL A 9 11.94 -11.02 -13.34
C VAL A 9 13.16 -11.23 -12.43
N MET A 10 13.48 -12.47 -12.07
CA MET A 10 14.66 -12.78 -11.24
C MET A 10 15.96 -12.36 -11.92
N ASN A 11 16.11 -12.61 -13.23
CA ASN A 11 17.28 -12.19 -13.99
C ASN A 11 17.38 -10.66 -14.07
N ASN A 12 16.26 -9.95 -14.16
CA ASN A 12 16.25 -8.48 -14.15
C ASN A 12 16.68 -7.92 -12.79
N ILE A 13 16.22 -8.52 -11.69
CA ILE A 13 16.63 -8.14 -10.33
C ILE A 13 18.14 -8.32 -10.17
N GLU A 14 18.67 -9.47 -10.60
CA GLU A 14 20.11 -9.75 -10.55
C GLU A 14 20.92 -8.81 -11.44
N ALA A 15 20.47 -8.59 -12.69
CA ALA A 15 21.11 -7.66 -13.59
C ALA A 15 21.14 -6.23 -13.02
N PHE A 16 20.04 -5.79 -12.41
CA PHE A 16 19.97 -4.48 -11.76
C PHE A 16 20.97 -4.36 -10.60
N LYS A 17 21.05 -5.36 -9.72
CA LYS A 17 22.04 -5.34 -8.63
C LYS A 17 23.49 -5.38 -9.13
N LYS A 18 23.75 -6.07 -10.25
CA LYS A 18 25.07 -6.09 -10.91
C LYS A 18 25.50 -4.76 -11.51
N LEU A 19 24.57 -3.83 -11.80
CA LEU A 19 24.92 -2.47 -12.22
C LEU A 19 25.67 -1.71 -11.11
N GLY A 20 25.48 -2.09 -9.85
CA GLY A 20 26.08 -1.41 -8.69
C GLY A 20 25.45 -0.05 -8.40
N GLY A 21 26.06 0.69 -7.48
CA GLY A 21 25.62 2.02 -7.03
C GLY A 21 24.74 1.99 -5.77
N ASP A 22 24.29 3.18 -5.36
CA ASP A 22 23.62 3.39 -4.08
C ASP A 22 22.10 3.14 -4.12
N CYS A 23 21.58 2.62 -5.24
CA CYS A 23 20.16 2.35 -5.39
C CYS A 23 19.71 1.21 -4.46
N TYR A 24 18.80 1.55 -3.56
CA TYR A 24 18.11 0.61 -2.69
C TYR A 24 17.04 -0.15 -3.47
N LEU A 25 17.13 -1.49 -3.48
CA LEU A 25 16.16 -2.35 -4.16
C LEU A 25 15.30 -3.11 -3.14
N GLY A 26 14.03 -2.75 -3.06
CA GLY A 26 13.03 -3.47 -2.26
C GLY A 26 12.10 -4.32 -3.13
N ILE A 27 11.61 -5.43 -2.57
CA ILE A 27 10.63 -6.32 -3.22
C ILE A 27 9.37 -6.41 -2.37
N SER A 28 8.21 -6.19 -3.01
CA SER A 28 6.91 -6.46 -2.41
C SER A 28 6.47 -7.88 -2.75
N LEU A 29 6.61 -8.80 -1.81
CA LEU A 29 6.17 -10.19 -1.93
C LEU A 29 4.68 -10.29 -1.56
N ILE A 30 3.84 -10.44 -2.59
CA ILE A 30 2.40 -10.64 -2.41
C ILE A 30 2.12 -12.14 -2.27
N VAL A 31 1.60 -12.53 -1.12
CA VAL A 31 1.40 -13.93 -0.74
C VAL A 31 -0.03 -14.37 -1.02
N ASP A 32 -0.15 -15.52 -1.67
CA ASP A 32 -1.40 -16.22 -1.93
C ASP A 32 -1.26 -17.72 -1.59
N ARG A 33 -2.28 -18.52 -1.88
CA ARG A 33 -2.25 -19.97 -1.60
C ARG A 33 -1.22 -20.73 -2.44
N GLU A 34 -0.86 -20.24 -3.62
CA GLU A 34 0.07 -20.91 -4.52
C GLU A 34 1.52 -20.74 -4.06
N ASN A 35 1.86 -19.59 -3.46
CA ASN A 35 3.22 -19.28 -3.05
C ASN A 35 3.47 -19.31 -1.52
N ALA A 36 2.43 -19.48 -0.68
CA ALA A 36 2.55 -19.50 0.78
C ALA A 36 3.64 -20.45 1.33
N GLY A 37 3.76 -21.63 0.73
CA GLY A 37 4.78 -22.63 1.12
C GLY A 37 6.22 -22.25 0.75
N HIS A 38 6.40 -21.25 -0.10
CA HIS A 38 7.71 -20.87 -0.65
C HIS A 38 8.24 -19.54 -0.10
N VAL A 39 7.55 -18.91 0.85
CA VAL A 39 7.91 -17.58 1.39
C VAL A 39 9.36 -17.54 1.88
N TYR A 40 9.77 -18.49 2.74
CA TYR A 40 11.13 -18.53 3.27
C TYR A 40 12.19 -18.72 2.17
N GLU A 41 12.00 -19.73 1.32
CA GLU A 41 12.92 -20.06 0.23
C GLU A 41 13.08 -18.87 -0.73
N PHE A 42 11.97 -18.22 -1.08
CA PHE A 42 11.99 -17.11 -2.00
C PHE A 42 12.68 -15.88 -1.42
N ILE A 43 12.44 -15.55 -0.14
CA ILE A 43 13.17 -14.48 0.55
C ILE A 43 14.68 -14.77 0.56
N GLY A 44 15.09 -16.01 0.86
CA GLY A 44 16.49 -16.42 0.80
C GLY A 44 17.11 -16.24 -0.60
N ARG A 45 16.35 -16.58 -1.65
CA ARG A 45 16.78 -16.35 -3.03
C ARG A 45 16.94 -14.86 -3.35
N LEU A 46 16.04 -14.00 -2.87
CA LEU A 46 16.13 -12.55 -3.07
C LEU A 46 17.34 -11.97 -2.34
N LYS A 47 17.62 -12.42 -1.11
CA LYS A 47 18.84 -12.04 -0.36
C LYS A 47 20.10 -12.39 -1.15
N ASN A 48 20.19 -13.61 -1.67
CA ASN A 48 21.35 -14.08 -2.43
C ASN A 48 21.63 -13.26 -3.70
N VAL A 49 20.60 -12.63 -4.27
CA VAL A 49 20.74 -11.74 -5.44
C VAL A 49 21.19 -10.32 -5.04
N GLY A 50 21.15 -9.98 -3.75
CA GLY A 50 21.54 -8.66 -3.23
C GLY A 50 20.39 -7.66 -3.13
N VAL A 51 19.14 -8.13 -3.09
CA VAL A 51 17.99 -7.29 -2.71
C VAL A 51 18.22 -6.71 -1.32
N ASN A 52 17.76 -5.48 -1.08
CA ASN A 52 17.98 -4.76 0.18
C ASN A 52 16.81 -4.92 1.16
N SER A 53 15.58 -5.08 0.67
CA SER A 53 14.48 -5.49 1.53
C SER A 53 13.38 -6.29 0.85
N VAL A 54 12.64 -7.02 1.67
CA VAL A 54 11.42 -7.70 1.27
C VAL A 54 10.29 -7.32 2.21
N LYS A 55 9.17 -6.87 1.65
CA LYS A 55 7.91 -6.70 2.37
C LYS A 55 6.98 -7.85 2.04
N VAL A 56 6.58 -8.63 3.05
CA VAL A 56 5.62 -9.74 2.92
C VAL A 56 4.22 -9.20 3.15
N SER A 57 3.33 -9.28 2.16
CA SER A 57 1.95 -8.76 2.23
C SER A 57 0.94 -9.80 1.73
N PRO A 58 -0.29 -9.83 2.27
CA PRO A 58 -1.32 -10.72 1.75
C PRO A 58 -1.83 -10.21 0.39
N CYS A 59 -2.24 -11.12 -0.50
CA CYS A 59 -3.04 -10.75 -1.65
C CYS A 59 -4.44 -10.31 -1.21
N ILE A 60 -4.97 -9.26 -1.85
CA ILE A 60 -6.35 -8.82 -1.66
C ILE A 60 -7.21 -9.49 -2.73
N VAL A 61 -8.15 -10.33 -2.30
CA VAL A 61 -9.02 -11.14 -3.18
C VAL A 61 -10.47 -10.63 -3.23
N SER A 62 -10.85 -9.75 -2.30
CA SER A 62 -12.20 -9.17 -2.22
C SER A 62 -12.18 -7.75 -1.64
N ASN A 63 -13.26 -7.00 -1.85
CA ASN A 63 -13.51 -5.73 -1.17
C ASN A 63 -14.01 -5.92 0.28
N ASP A 64 -14.31 -7.16 0.69
CA ASP A 64 -14.73 -7.53 2.04
C ASP A 64 -13.56 -8.13 2.86
N GLY A 65 -13.30 -7.59 4.04
CA GLY A 65 -12.19 -8.01 4.90
C GLY A 65 -12.38 -9.41 5.46
N ALA A 66 -13.62 -9.82 5.75
CA ALA A 66 -13.92 -11.17 6.21
C ALA A 66 -13.67 -12.21 5.11
N GLU A 67 -14.00 -11.90 3.85
CA GLU A 67 -13.69 -12.78 2.72
C GLU A 67 -12.18 -12.94 2.50
N ASN A 68 -11.42 -11.85 2.60
CA ASN A 68 -9.96 -11.91 2.56
C ASN A 68 -9.38 -12.74 3.71
N ASN A 69 -9.87 -12.52 4.94
CA ASN A 69 -9.43 -13.27 6.11
C ASN A 69 -9.75 -14.77 5.97
N ALA A 70 -10.94 -15.12 5.46
CA ALA A 70 -11.32 -16.50 5.17
C ALA A 70 -10.43 -17.12 4.07
N TYR A 71 -10.05 -16.36 3.04
CA TYR A 71 -9.14 -16.83 2.00
C TYR A 71 -7.78 -17.24 2.59
N HIS A 72 -7.24 -16.42 3.49
CA HIS A 72 -5.91 -16.59 4.09
C HIS A 72 -5.88 -17.53 5.30
N GLN A 73 -7.03 -17.85 5.90
CA GLN A 73 -7.13 -18.61 7.15
C GLN A 73 -6.33 -19.92 7.12
N THR A 74 -6.39 -20.67 6.01
CA THR A 74 -5.74 -21.99 5.89
C THR A 74 -4.21 -21.91 5.70
N ILE A 75 -3.69 -20.75 5.30
CA ILE A 75 -2.26 -20.53 5.03
C ILE A 75 -1.62 -19.57 6.03
N PHE A 76 -2.40 -18.97 6.93
CA PHE A 76 -1.96 -17.88 7.79
C PHE A 76 -0.76 -18.28 8.65
N GLU A 77 -0.89 -19.34 9.44
CA GLU A 77 0.20 -19.80 10.32
C GLU A 77 1.45 -20.20 9.53
N LEU A 78 1.29 -20.91 8.41
CA LEU A 78 2.41 -21.29 7.54
C LEU A 78 3.18 -20.06 7.04
N VAL A 79 2.47 -19.02 6.60
CA VAL A 79 3.10 -17.79 6.12
C VAL A 79 3.79 -17.04 7.27
N LYS A 80 3.14 -16.96 8.45
CA LYS A 80 3.72 -16.32 9.64
C LYS A 80 4.98 -17.05 10.08
N GLU A 81 4.95 -18.36 10.20
CA GLU A 81 6.12 -19.17 10.56
C GLU A 81 7.27 -18.96 9.56
N ASN A 82 6.98 -19.02 8.26
CA ASN A 82 7.99 -18.79 7.21
C ASN A 82 8.57 -17.37 7.25
N ALA A 83 7.74 -16.34 7.44
CA ALA A 83 8.18 -14.95 7.51
C ALA A 83 9.03 -14.69 8.76
N GLN A 84 8.60 -15.17 9.93
CA GLN A 84 9.34 -15.02 11.18
C GLN A 84 10.67 -15.78 11.16
N ARG A 85 10.67 -16.99 10.61
CA ARG A 85 11.91 -17.74 10.39
C ARG A 85 12.84 -17.01 9.41
N ALA A 86 12.32 -16.44 8.33
CA ALA A 86 13.13 -15.66 7.40
C ALA A 86 13.73 -14.42 8.08
N ILE A 87 12.96 -13.71 8.90
CA ILE A 87 13.46 -12.58 9.70
C ILE A 87 14.61 -13.02 10.61
N ALA A 88 14.44 -14.13 11.34
CA ALA A 88 15.45 -14.61 12.27
C ALA A 88 16.73 -15.12 11.59
N ASP A 89 16.60 -15.84 10.48
CA ASP A 89 17.72 -16.50 9.80
C ASP A 89 18.42 -15.59 8.79
N LEU A 90 17.71 -14.65 8.18
CA LEU A 90 18.15 -13.95 6.98
C LEU A 90 18.25 -12.43 7.14
N SER A 91 17.56 -11.79 8.08
CA SER A 91 17.71 -10.34 8.25
C SER A 91 19.10 -9.99 8.80
N ASP A 92 19.69 -8.92 8.29
CA ASP A 92 20.95 -8.36 8.77
C ASP A 92 21.03 -6.85 8.48
N GLU A 93 22.20 -6.24 8.69
CA GLU A 93 22.44 -4.81 8.45
C GLU A 93 22.26 -4.36 6.99
N HIS A 94 22.18 -5.30 6.04
CA HIS A 94 22.07 -5.03 4.61
C HIS A 94 20.81 -5.61 3.97
N PHE A 95 20.05 -6.42 4.72
CA PHE A 95 18.82 -7.04 4.26
C PHE A 95 17.70 -6.95 5.31
N GLU A 96 16.69 -6.13 5.02
CA GLU A 96 15.51 -5.95 5.88
C GLU A 96 14.34 -6.80 5.40
N ILE A 97 13.69 -7.51 6.32
CA ILE A 97 12.44 -8.22 6.05
C ILE A 97 11.33 -7.58 6.88
N TYR A 98 10.34 -7.00 6.20
CA TYR A 98 9.15 -6.41 6.82
C TYR A 98 7.94 -7.33 6.66
N ASP A 99 7.49 -7.90 7.78
CA ASP A 99 6.29 -8.72 7.84
C ASP A 99 5.04 -7.84 8.03
N SER A 100 4.37 -7.54 6.92
CA SER A 100 3.04 -6.90 6.90
C SER A 100 1.91 -7.90 6.67
N TYR A 101 2.16 -9.19 6.92
CA TYR A 101 1.16 -10.23 6.78
C TYR A 101 0.36 -10.35 8.08
N HIS A 102 -0.82 -9.74 8.07
CA HIS A 102 -1.76 -9.72 9.18
C HIS A 102 -3.20 -9.86 8.67
N ALA A 103 -4.13 -10.18 9.57
CA ALA A 103 -5.56 -10.15 9.25
C ALA A 103 -5.97 -8.73 8.81
N LEU A 104 -6.85 -8.65 7.83
CA LEU A 104 -7.41 -7.38 7.38
C LEU A 104 -8.54 -6.94 8.33
N GLU A 105 -8.68 -5.63 8.51
CA GLU A 105 -9.83 -5.08 9.21
C GLU A 105 -11.12 -5.52 8.51
N ALA A 106 -12.11 -6.02 9.26
CA ALA A 106 -13.40 -6.43 8.72
C ALA A 106 -14.44 -5.30 8.70
N LYS A 107 -14.17 -4.17 9.37
CA LYS A 107 -15.08 -3.03 9.47
C LYS A 107 -14.50 -1.84 8.74
N PHE A 108 -15.03 -1.57 7.56
CA PHE A 108 -14.55 -0.47 6.71
C PHE A 108 -15.35 0.82 6.80
N LYS A 109 -16.40 0.86 7.62
CA LYS A 109 -17.24 2.04 7.78
C LYS A 109 -16.39 3.22 8.27
N LYS A 110 -16.39 4.31 7.50
CA LYS A 110 -15.71 5.54 7.88
C LYS A 110 -16.64 6.40 8.75
N GLU A 111 -16.13 6.88 9.86
CA GLU A 111 -16.85 7.75 10.81
C GLU A 111 -16.66 9.24 10.51
N TYR A 112 -15.97 9.54 9.41
CA TYR A 112 -15.68 10.89 8.92
C TYR A 112 -16.18 11.07 7.49
N ASP A 113 -16.53 12.30 7.14
CA ASP A 113 -17.10 12.70 5.86
C ASP A 113 -16.11 13.42 4.94
N TRP A 114 -14.87 13.59 5.39
CA TRP A 114 -13.76 14.18 4.65
C TRP A 114 -12.46 13.39 4.88
N CYS A 115 -11.73 13.11 3.80
CA CYS A 115 -10.45 12.39 3.84
C CYS A 115 -9.29 13.40 3.71
N PRO A 116 -8.61 13.82 4.80
CA PRO A 116 -7.49 14.74 4.68
C PRO A 116 -6.31 14.17 3.87
N TYR A 117 -6.13 12.84 3.86
CA TYR A 117 -5.02 12.20 3.16
C TYR A 117 -5.02 12.44 1.64
N LEU A 118 -6.18 12.77 1.04
CA LEU A 118 -6.24 13.13 -0.39
C LEU A 118 -5.42 14.37 -0.73
N GLN A 119 -5.15 15.25 0.26
CA GLN A 119 -4.30 16.42 0.09
C GLN A 119 -2.82 16.14 0.41
N ILE A 120 -2.51 15.00 1.03
CA ILE A 120 -1.17 14.60 1.43
C ILE A 120 -0.53 13.74 0.34
N LEU A 121 -1.28 12.76 -0.18
CA LEU A 121 -0.81 11.82 -1.21
C LEU A 121 -1.89 11.57 -2.28
N PRO A 122 -2.16 12.56 -3.16
CA PRO A 122 -3.04 12.35 -4.31
C PRO A 122 -2.39 11.44 -5.35
N VAL A 123 -3.22 10.86 -6.22
CA VAL A 123 -2.77 10.08 -7.39
C VAL A 123 -3.06 10.87 -8.65
N ILE A 124 -2.07 10.96 -9.54
CA ILE A 124 -2.25 11.46 -10.91
C ILE A 124 -2.29 10.26 -11.84
N GLY A 125 -3.43 10.05 -12.49
CA GLY A 125 -3.62 8.98 -13.47
C GLY A 125 -2.88 9.25 -14.79
N ALA A 126 -2.69 8.21 -15.59
CA ALA A 126 -2.11 8.34 -16.93
C ALA A 126 -3.02 9.13 -17.90
N ASP A 127 -4.29 9.29 -17.54
CA ASP A 127 -5.29 10.11 -18.22
C ASP A 127 -5.23 11.60 -17.81
N LEU A 128 -4.22 11.99 -17.02
CA LEU A 128 -4.02 13.34 -16.50
C LEU A 128 -5.11 13.80 -15.53
N ASN A 129 -5.90 12.86 -14.98
CA ASN A 129 -6.84 13.14 -13.91
C ASN A 129 -6.20 12.95 -12.54
N ILE A 130 -6.76 13.64 -11.54
CA ILE A 130 -6.33 13.60 -10.15
C ILE A 130 -7.37 12.87 -9.32
N TYR A 131 -6.91 11.96 -8.48
CA TYR A 131 -7.71 11.07 -7.65
C TYR A 131 -7.22 11.13 -6.19
N PRO A 132 -8.10 10.84 -5.20
CA PRO A 132 -7.73 10.95 -3.79
C PRO A 132 -6.77 9.85 -3.31
N CYS A 133 -6.76 8.70 -3.98
CA CYS A 133 -5.90 7.56 -3.68
C CYS A 133 -5.89 6.57 -4.86
N GLN A 134 -5.04 5.54 -4.76
CA GLN A 134 -4.94 4.48 -5.76
C GLN A 134 -6.23 3.67 -5.90
N ASP A 135 -6.99 3.46 -4.82
CA ASP A 135 -8.22 2.66 -4.82
C ASP A 135 -9.38 3.37 -5.52
N LYS A 136 -9.28 4.69 -5.71
CA LYS A 136 -10.25 5.53 -6.42
C LYS A 136 -9.77 5.98 -7.80
N ALA A 137 -8.55 5.61 -8.20
CA ALA A 137 -8.01 5.97 -9.50
C ALA A 137 -8.91 5.41 -10.63
N TYR A 138 -9.13 6.22 -11.66
CA TYR A 138 -10.00 5.92 -12.82
C TYR A 138 -11.51 5.74 -12.52
N ASN A 139 -11.96 5.93 -11.28
CA ASN A 139 -13.39 6.06 -10.99
C ASN A 139 -13.82 7.52 -11.21
N LEU A 140 -14.45 7.79 -12.35
CA LEU A 140 -14.85 9.15 -12.73
C LEU A 140 -16.05 9.69 -11.93
N GLU A 141 -16.84 8.82 -11.31
CA GLU A 141 -18.05 9.21 -10.58
C GLU A 141 -17.75 9.54 -9.12
N GLU A 142 -16.93 8.73 -8.45
CA GLU A 142 -16.68 8.83 -7.00
C GLU A 142 -15.22 9.17 -6.64
N GLY A 143 -14.33 9.18 -7.62
CA GLY A 143 -12.90 9.34 -7.42
C GLY A 143 -12.29 10.59 -8.05
N LEU A 144 -12.99 11.26 -8.96
CA LEU A 144 -12.41 12.38 -9.69
C LEU A 144 -12.35 13.65 -8.84
N ILE A 145 -11.14 14.15 -8.59
CA ILE A 145 -10.90 15.48 -8.00
C ILE A 145 -10.87 16.55 -9.11
N GLY A 146 -10.32 16.20 -10.27
CA GLY A 146 -10.28 17.07 -11.46
C GLY A 146 -9.20 16.64 -12.45
N SER A 147 -8.88 17.51 -13.41
CA SER A 147 -7.95 17.19 -14.50
C SER A 147 -6.89 18.28 -14.72
N ILE A 148 -5.67 17.84 -15.03
CA ILE A 148 -4.53 18.70 -15.40
C ILE A 148 -4.18 18.59 -16.89
N LYS A 149 -5.08 18.05 -17.71
CA LYS A 149 -4.88 17.90 -19.14
C LYS A 149 -4.46 19.21 -19.84
N ASP A 150 -5.08 20.32 -19.44
CA ASP A 150 -4.92 21.63 -20.08
C ASP A 150 -4.39 22.71 -19.13
N GLN A 151 -3.79 22.33 -18.00
CA GLN A 151 -3.28 23.27 -16.99
C GLN A 151 -2.12 22.70 -16.17
N ARG A 152 -1.32 23.57 -15.54
CA ARG A 152 -0.25 23.12 -14.63
C ARG A 152 -0.87 22.54 -13.36
N PHE A 153 -0.25 21.48 -12.83
CA PHE A 153 -0.68 20.88 -11.56
C PHE A 153 -0.75 21.90 -10.42
N LYS A 154 0.25 22.79 -10.30
CA LYS A 154 0.25 23.85 -9.28
C LYS A 154 -0.98 24.75 -9.38
N ASP A 155 -1.32 25.19 -10.59
CA ASP A 155 -2.44 26.12 -10.80
C ASP A 155 -3.77 25.42 -10.49
N PHE A 156 -3.94 24.17 -10.94
CA PHE A 156 -5.08 23.34 -10.56
C PHE A 156 -5.16 23.19 -9.03
N TRP A 157 -4.08 22.78 -8.37
CA TRP A 157 -4.06 22.40 -6.96
C TRP A 157 -4.42 23.56 -6.03
N PHE A 158 -3.94 24.78 -6.33
CA PHE A 158 -4.17 25.97 -5.49
C PHE A 158 -5.36 26.84 -5.91
N SER A 159 -6.05 26.54 -7.01
CA SER A 159 -7.14 27.37 -7.55
C SER A 159 -8.41 27.42 -6.67
N ASP A 160 -8.84 26.28 -6.15
CA ASP A 160 -10.12 26.16 -5.42
C ASP A 160 -10.08 24.96 -4.47
N LYS A 161 -10.17 25.20 -3.17
CA LYS A 161 -10.13 24.13 -2.16
C LYS A 161 -11.41 23.28 -2.11
N ASN A 162 -12.54 23.75 -2.64
CA ASN A 162 -13.81 23.02 -2.60
C ASN A 162 -13.74 21.66 -3.30
N LYS A 163 -12.82 21.50 -4.26
CA LYS A 163 -12.55 20.23 -4.93
C LYS A 163 -12.18 19.10 -3.96
N PHE A 164 -11.58 19.43 -2.82
CA PHE A 164 -11.13 18.46 -1.81
C PHE A 164 -12.25 17.97 -0.87
N PHE A 165 -13.45 18.54 -0.97
CA PHE A 165 -14.60 18.20 -0.13
C PHE A 165 -15.73 17.52 -0.91
N GLN A 166 -15.53 17.24 -2.20
CA GLN A 166 -16.54 16.58 -3.05
C GLN A 166 -16.68 15.08 -2.75
N ILE A 167 -15.61 14.46 -2.24
CA ILE A 167 -15.54 13.02 -2.00
C ILE A 167 -15.85 12.76 -0.53
N ASN A 168 -16.99 12.11 -0.25
CA ASN A 168 -17.39 11.74 1.10
C ASN A 168 -17.02 10.28 1.42
N PRO A 169 -15.90 10.01 2.14
CA PRO A 169 -15.44 8.66 2.44
C PRO A 169 -16.45 7.80 3.22
N SER A 170 -17.34 8.37 4.04
CA SER A 170 -18.39 7.59 4.72
C SER A 170 -19.40 6.95 3.75
N LYS A 171 -19.51 7.49 2.53
CA LYS A 171 -20.43 7.00 1.50
C LYS A 171 -19.71 6.12 0.49
N VAL A 172 -18.58 6.59 -0.03
CA VAL A 172 -17.92 5.97 -1.18
C VAL A 172 -16.65 5.19 -0.83
N CYS A 173 -16.18 5.21 0.42
CA CYS A 173 -14.94 4.55 0.84
C CYS A 173 -15.13 3.46 1.92
N ASN A 174 -16.24 2.73 1.85
CA ASN A 174 -16.56 1.61 2.74
C ASN A 174 -15.86 0.30 2.34
N HIS A 175 -14.57 0.39 2.02
CA HIS A 175 -13.68 -0.72 1.68
C HIS A 175 -12.35 -0.59 2.45
N HIS A 176 -11.48 -1.59 2.28
CA HIS A 176 -10.14 -1.56 2.84
C HIS A 176 -9.43 -0.25 2.47
N CYS A 177 -8.98 0.50 3.46
CA CYS A 177 -8.32 1.79 3.25
C CYS A 177 -7.06 1.89 4.10
N VAL A 178 -5.88 1.86 3.44
CA VAL A 178 -4.57 2.01 4.11
C VAL A 178 -4.36 3.40 4.72
N ALA A 179 -5.17 4.39 4.33
CA ALA A 179 -5.12 5.75 4.86
C ALA A 179 -6.06 5.96 6.06
N ASN A 180 -6.85 4.97 6.47
CA ASN A 180 -7.90 5.16 7.46
C ASN A 180 -7.38 5.65 8.82
N GLU A 181 -6.41 4.95 9.40
CA GLU A 181 -5.84 5.34 10.70
C GLU A 181 -5.07 6.66 10.61
N LYS A 182 -4.39 6.91 9.48
CA LYS A 182 -3.73 8.19 9.23
C LYS A 182 -4.74 9.34 9.18
N ASN A 183 -5.88 9.13 8.52
CA ASN A 183 -6.96 10.12 8.49
C ASN A 183 -7.50 10.38 9.89
N LYS A 184 -7.74 9.35 10.71
CA LYS A 184 -8.21 9.53 12.09
C LYS A 184 -7.23 10.38 12.90
N MET A 185 -5.93 10.08 12.84
CA MET A 185 -4.90 10.87 13.54
C MET A 185 -4.83 12.32 13.04
N VAL A 186 -4.91 12.53 11.73
CA VAL A 186 -4.90 13.89 11.17
C VAL A 186 -6.16 14.66 11.57
N LEU A 187 -7.34 14.01 11.54
CA LEU A 187 -8.59 14.62 11.97
C LEU A 187 -8.60 14.92 13.47
N GLU A 188 -8.06 14.02 14.29
CA GLU A 188 -7.88 14.27 15.73
C GLU A 188 -7.00 15.49 15.97
N TYR A 189 -5.87 15.59 15.29
CA TYR A 189 -5.00 16.76 15.35
C TYR A 189 -5.69 18.05 14.89
N LEU A 190 -6.42 18.01 13.75
CA LEU A 190 -7.10 19.19 13.20
C LEU A 190 -8.32 19.63 14.01
N ASN A 191 -8.93 18.72 14.77
CA ASN A 191 -10.07 19.00 15.65
C ASN A 191 -9.65 19.24 17.10
N ALA A 192 -8.35 19.12 17.42
CA ALA A 192 -7.85 19.41 18.75
C ALA A 192 -8.12 20.87 19.07
N ASP A 193 -8.60 21.11 20.30
CA ASP A 193 -8.83 22.46 20.79
C ASP A 193 -7.50 23.23 20.84
N GLU A 194 -7.44 24.37 20.15
CA GLU A 194 -6.25 25.21 20.07
C GLU A 194 -5.78 25.65 21.47
N GLU A 195 -6.69 25.81 22.44
CA GLU A 195 -6.35 26.15 23.84
C GLU A 195 -5.74 24.96 24.61
N HIS A 196 -5.96 23.72 24.15
CA HIS A 196 -5.42 22.50 24.77
C HIS A 196 -4.13 22.01 24.10
N LEU A 197 -3.79 22.46 22.88
CA LEU A 197 -2.58 22.04 22.16
C LEU A 197 -1.27 22.39 22.90
N GLY A 198 -1.26 23.41 23.75
CA GLY A 198 -0.07 23.85 24.50
C GLY A 198 0.24 23.02 25.76
N PHE A 199 -0.63 22.09 26.15
CA PHE A 199 -0.50 21.29 27.39
C PHE A 199 -0.18 19.80 27.14
N VAL A 200 0.07 19.41 25.88
CA VAL A 200 0.41 18.04 25.46
C VAL A 200 1.87 17.98 24.99
#